data_AF-A0A813J637-F1
#
_entry.id   AF-A0A813J637-F1
#
_cell.length_a   1.000
_cell.length_b   1.000
_cell.length_c   1.000
_cell.angle_alpha   90.00
_cell.angle_beta   90.00
_cell.angle_gamma   90.00
#
_symmetry.space_group_name_H-M   'P 1'
#
loop_
_entity.id
_entity.type
_entity.pdbx_description
1 polymer ?
#
loop_
_entity_poly.entity_id
_entity_poly.type
_entity_poly.pdbx_seq_one_letter_code
_entity_poly.pdbx_strand_id
1 'polypeptide(L)'
;MSLAWRTLDGVFFDQSQPFKSGPIGTGAAKQIVEQKQKSDKLIGFASNEGSPDYVWVVAAGTRTGKQAGWTTQVYAVAELSDSNLFNDGWSGSDSVLPNNMQAAKWGRPGRGEGIGDDVEHISFMMSIDPNDIRQGDLGDCWLLSTLALCAEWPQFLPSLVDSTSLSVEGKYVVTLYDYGSQQSSQVTVDDSIPMSSGESPAFVNLTATGETWPTIFEKAFARLAGGYQNINGGVSTFAMGMLTGCTDLLTLQKQKDDSWQCWSNVFKSSNPQSSDNQEIKSCPWPDGTPGDKGKSIQEVLKFLEQWDAQNYLMCAGSDGGTNAEKSPDGIILGHAYSILQVKTEVAGTDVSLLQMRNPWGKSDFHGDWCDSSSLWDEHPDVAEAVGHEPSTTGEFWIDAIDVCSNYSSLFVCKKNMGPNHSKTFNEQQVDSSCAEAGVEPPSIKPGSQPASPGWLCSRGASVPFCGGSPDGCNIH
;
A
#
# COMPACT_ATOMS: atom_id res chain seq x y z
N MET A 1 -19.59 -5.81 38.67
CA MET A 1 -20.68 -6.72 38.29
C MET A 1 -20.08 -7.87 37.50
N SER A 2 -20.53 -9.10 37.70
CA SER A 2 -20.05 -10.25 36.93
C SER A 2 -20.66 -10.24 35.52
N LEU A 3 -19.82 -10.24 34.49
CA LEU A 3 -20.27 -10.41 33.10
C LEU A 3 -20.80 -11.84 32.90
N ALA A 4 -22.12 -11.97 32.77
CA ALA A 4 -22.79 -13.24 32.51
C ALA A 4 -22.86 -13.48 31.00
N TRP A 5 -21.81 -14.06 30.43
CA TRP A 5 -21.79 -14.49 29.03
C TRP A 5 -22.70 -15.70 28.84
N ARG A 6 -23.66 -15.61 27.91
CA ARG A 6 -24.43 -16.78 27.45
C ARG A 6 -23.77 -17.35 26.20
N THR A 7 -23.36 -18.61 26.26
CA THR A 7 -22.85 -19.36 25.11
C THR A 7 -23.91 -20.31 24.57
N LEU A 8 -23.69 -20.85 23.37
CA LEU A 8 -24.33 -22.11 22.98
C LEU A 8 -23.80 -23.22 23.89
N ASP A 9 -24.68 -24.13 24.31
CA ASP A 9 -24.35 -25.20 25.26
C ASP A 9 -23.10 -25.98 24.82
N GLY A 10 -22.06 -25.96 25.66
CA GLY A 10 -20.79 -26.66 25.43
C GLY A 10 -19.60 -25.81 25.01
N VAL A 11 -19.76 -24.51 24.74
CA VAL A 11 -18.65 -23.61 24.35
C VAL A 11 -18.14 -22.78 25.54
N PHE A 12 -16.82 -22.77 25.74
CA PHE A 12 -16.10 -22.00 26.77
C PHE A 12 -15.05 -21.07 26.13
N PHE A 13 -14.84 -19.89 26.72
CA PHE A 13 -13.87 -18.88 26.26
C PHE A 13 -12.74 -18.67 27.27
N ASP A 14 -11.50 -18.50 26.78
CA ASP A 14 -10.37 -17.99 27.58
C ASP A 14 -10.20 -16.47 27.39
N GLN A 15 -9.87 -15.76 28.46
CA GLN A 15 -9.95 -14.29 28.54
C GLN A 15 -8.58 -13.63 28.31
N SER A 16 -8.10 -13.60 27.07
CA SER A 16 -6.94 -12.77 26.70
C SER A 16 -7.15 -11.96 25.41
N GLN A 17 -7.68 -10.73 25.57
CA GLN A 17 -7.62 -9.57 24.66
C GLN A 17 -8.46 -9.59 23.36
N PRO A 18 -9.58 -8.82 23.32
CA PRO A 18 -10.21 -8.32 22.09
C PRO A 18 -9.97 -6.81 21.85
N PHE A 19 -9.97 -6.35 20.59
CA PHE A 19 -9.95 -4.91 20.24
C PHE A 19 -10.91 -4.55 19.07
N LYS A 20 -11.82 -3.60 19.33
CA LYS A 20 -12.68 -2.78 18.42
C LYS A 20 -13.79 -3.50 17.61
N SER A 21 -14.83 -2.74 17.20
CA SER A 21 -16.25 -3.20 17.15
C SER A 21 -17.25 -2.30 16.38
N GLY A 22 -18.46 -2.83 16.08
CA GLY A 22 -19.66 -2.09 15.64
C GLY A 22 -20.91 -2.99 15.39
N PRO A 23 -21.92 -2.55 14.60
CA PRO A 23 -23.26 -3.18 14.59
C PRO A 23 -23.54 -4.29 13.56
N ILE A 24 -24.31 -5.28 14.03
CA ILE A 24 -25.15 -6.23 13.30
C ILE A 24 -26.29 -6.68 14.23
N GLY A 25 -27.49 -6.95 13.72
CA GLY A 25 -28.62 -7.40 14.54
C GLY A 25 -28.48 -8.85 15.06
N THR A 26 -28.95 -9.11 16.29
CA THR A 26 -28.85 -10.44 16.94
C THR A 26 -29.51 -11.59 16.15
N GLY A 27 -30.62 -11.32 15.44
CA GLY A 27 -31.27 -12.30 14.57
C GLY A 27 -30.43 -12.68 13.35
N ALA A 28 -29.75 -11.70 12.74
CA ALA A 28 -28.86 -11.93 11.59
C ALA A 28 -27.57 -12.64 12.02
N ALA A 29 -26.95 -12.23 13.12
CA ALA A 29 -25.78 -12.92 13.68
C ALA A 29 -26.07 -14.40 14.01
N LYS A 30 -27.26 -14.69 14.56
CA LYS A 30 -27.72 -16.06 14.78
C LYS A 30 -27.86 -16.83 13.46
N GLN A 31 -28.48 -16.24 12.44
CA GLN A 31 -28.58 -16.88 11.11
C GLN A 31 -27.21 -17.11 10.46
N ILE A 32 -26.24 -16.20 10.60
CA ILE A 32 -24.87 -16.37 10.08
C ILE A 32 -24.20 -17.58 10.74
N VAL A 33 -24.29 -17.71 12.06
CA VAL A 33 -23.75 -18.87 12.78
C VAL A 33 -24.47 -20.16 12.36
N GLU A 34 -25.79 -20.17 12.27
CA GLU A 34 -26.58 -21.35 11.88
C GLU A 34 -26.39 -21.76 10.41
N GLN A 35 -26.18 -20.81 9.48
CA GLN A 35 -25.92 -21.08 8.07
C GLN A 35 -24.48 -21.52 7.81
N LYS A 36 -23.49 -20.85 8.43
CA LYS A 36 -22.07 -21.12 8.22
C LYS A 36 -21.48 -22.16 9.19
N GLN A 37 -22.24 -22.68 10.16
CA GLN A 37 -21.85 -23.85 10.98
C GLN A 37 -21.49 -25.10 10.16
N LYS A 38 -21.87 -25.17 8.88
CA LYS A 38 -21.55 -26.26 7.96
C LYS A 38 -20.09 -26.25 7.44
N SER A 39 -19.26 -25.27 7.82
CA SER A 39 -17.87 -25.14 7.34
C SER A 39 -16.80 -25.41 8.41
N ASP A 40 -17.18 -26.01 9.55
CA ASP A 40 -16.31 -26.36 10.70
C ASP A 40 -15.50 -25.20 11.33
N LYS A 41 -15.76 -23.95 10.93
CA LYS A 41 -14.94 -22.78 11.30
C LYS A 41 -15.66 -21.72 12.14
N LEU A 42 -16.87 -21.94 12.65
CA LEU A 42 -17.60 -20.97 13.47
C LEU A 42 -18.20 -21.63 14.72
N ILE A 43 -18.00 -20.99 15.87
CA ILE A 43 -18.16 -21.62 17.19
C ILE A 43 -19.35 -21.04 17.98
N GLY A 44 -19.72 -19.78 17.72
CA GLY A 44 -20.85 -19.15 18.39
C GLY A 44 -20.92 -17.63 18.22
N PHE A 45 -21.88 -17.03 18.91
CA PHE A 45 -22.05 -15.59 19.03
C PHE A 45 -22.30 -15.17 20.48
N ALA A 46 -22.10 -13.90 20.80
CA ALA A 46 -22.38 -13.32 22.12
C ALA A 46 -22.92 -11.89 22.04
N SER A 47 -23.58 -11.44 23.11
CA SER A 47 -24.07 -10.07 23.29
C SER A 47 -23.82 -9.58 24.73
N ASN A 48 -23.69 -8.27 24.91
CA ASN A 48 -23.44 -7.64 26.22
C ASN A 48 -24.71 -6.91 26.71
N GLU A 49 -25.28 -7.34 27.85
CA GLU A 49 -26.47 -6.70 28.44
C GLU A 49 -26.24 -5.22 28.84
N GLY A 50 -24.99 -4.79 29.01
CA GLY A 50 -24.62 -3.39 29.28
C GLY A 50 -24.20 -2.58 28.05
N SER A 51 -24.24 -3.14 26.84
CA SER A 51 -23.89 -2.46 25.59
C SER A 51 -24.62 -3.12 24.41
N PRO A 52 -25.93 -2.83 24.23
CA PRO A 52 -26.80 -3.55 23.30
C PRO A 52 -26.45 -3.34 21.82
N ASP A 53 -25.64 -2.34 21.50
CA ASP A 53 -25.29 -1.91 20.14
C ASP A 53 -24.20 -2.76 19.47
N TYR A 54 -23.74 -3.84 20.13
CA TYR A 54 -22.65 -4.70 19.67
C TYR A 54 -23.00 -6.19 19.73
N VAL A 55 -22.70 -6.92 18.65
CA VAL A 55 -22.84 -8.38 18.56
C VAL A 55 -21.55 -9.01 18.07
N TRP A 56 -21.16 -10.13 18.67
CA TRP A 56 -19.86 -10.77 18.48
C TRP A 56 -20.03 -12.10 17.75
N VAL A 57 -19.22 -12.39 16.73
CA VAL A 57 -19.20 -13.68 16.01
C VAL A 57 -17.79 -14.27 16.10
N VAL A 58 -17.67 -15.56 16.45
CA VAL A 58 -16.38 -16.19 16.77
C VAL A 58 -16.02 -17.31 15.80
N ALA A 59 -14.80 -17.25 15.24
CA ALA A 59 -14.28 -18.16 14.23
C ALA A 59 -13.06 -18.99 14.68
N ALA A 60 -12.91 -20.15 14.04
CA ALA A 60 -11.73 -20.99 14.09
C ALA A 60 -10.63 -20.44 13.18
N GLY A 61 -9.43 -20.23 13.74
CA GLY A 61 -8.28 -19.70 13.02
C GLY A 61 -6.97 -20.07 13.70
N THR A 62 -5.84 -19.83 13.04
CA THR A 62 -4.51 -20.03 13.63
C THR A 62 -3.93 -18.72 14.14
N ARG A 63 -3.20 -18.77 15.27
CA ARG A 63 -2.33 -17.67 15.68
C ARG A 63 -1.14 -17.58 14.71
N THR A 64 -0.49 -16.41 14.69
CA THR A 64 0.83 -16.26 14.07
C THR A 64 1.80 -17.34 14.60
N GLY A 65 2.60 -17.93 13.70
CA GLY A 65 3.55 -19.00 14.05
C GLY A 65 3.01 -20.43 14.07
N LYS A 66 1.97 -20.75 13.27
CA LYS A 66 1.42 -22.12 13.06
C LYS A 66 0.95 -22.86 14.34
N GLN A 67 0.72 -22.17 15.46
CA GLN A 67 0.03 -22.74 16.62
C GLN A 67 -1.50 -22.62 16.48
N ALA A 68 -2.23 -23.64 16.95
CA ALA A 68 -3.68 -23.62 17.06
C ALA A 68 -4.14 -22.45 17.96
N GLY A 69 -5.14 -21.70 17.50
CA GLY A 69 -5.64 -20.51 18.18
C GLY A 69 -7.09 -20.22 17.81
N TRP A 70 -7.51 -18.96 17.94
CA TRP A 70 -8.84 -18.48 17.58
C TRP A 70 -8.73 -17.02 17.10
N THR A 71 -9.59 -16.60 16.16
CA THR A 71 -9.67 -15.21 15.69
C THR A 71 -11.11 -14.70 15.78
N THR A 72 -11.28 -13.45 16.21
CA THR A 72 -12.59 -12.77 16.32
C THR A 72 -12.71 -11.69 15.25
N GLN A 73 -13.83 -11.67 14.53
CA GLN A 73 -14.08 -10.64 13.50
C GLN A 73 -15.09 -9.59 13.99
N VAL A 74 -14.56 -8.37 14.10
CA VAL A 74 -15.18 -7.09 14.45
C VAL A 74 -16.07 -6.45 13.36
N TYR A 75 -17.34 -6.82 13.19
CA TYR A 75 -18.22 -6.13 12.24
C TYR A 75 -18.66 -4.75 12.72
N ALA A 76 -18.69 -3.76 11.83
CA ALA A 76 -19.09 -2.38 12.13
C ALA A 76 -19.62 -1.64 10.90
N VAL A 77 -20.93 -1.38 10.83
CA VAL A 77 -21.55 -0.54 9.78
C VAL A 77 -22.22 0.69 10.42
N ALA A 78 -21.70 1.89 10.17
CA ALA A 78 -22.47 3.09 10.51
C ALA A 78 -23.71 3.16 9.60
N GLU A 79 -24.90 3.40 10.17
CA GLU A 79 -26.03 3.89 9.37
C GLU A 79 -25.65 5.28 8.86
N LEU A 80 -25.23 5.36 7.59
CA LEU A 80 -24.92 6.62 6.94
C LEU A 80 -26.23 7.40 6.75
N SER A 81 -26.26 8.63 7.28
CA SER A 81 -27.39 9.55 7.13
C SER A 81 -26.89 10.90 6.62
N ASP A 82 -27.73 11.59 5.85
CA ASP A 82 -27.37 12.84 5.16
C ASP A 82 -27.32 14.07 6.08
N SER A 83 -27.41 13.88 7.39
CA SER A 83 -27.46 14.98 8.35
C SER A 83 -26.11 15.68 8.49
N ASN A 84 -26.00 16.86 7.85
CA ASN A 84 -24.83 17.75 7.86
C ASN A 84 -23.55 17.13 7.28
N LEU A 85 -23.62 16.59 6.07
CA LEU A 85 -22.43 16.14 5.34
C LEU A 85 -21.48 17.32 5.06
N PHE A 86 -20.18 17.06 5.24
CA PHE A 86 -19.11 17.97 4.86
C PHE A 86 -19.08 18.13 3.34
N ASN A 87 -19.01 19.38 2.89
CA ASN A 87 -18.83 19.76 1.50
C ASN A 87 -17.51 20.51 1.36
N ASP A 88 -16.64 20.04 0.49
CA ASP A 88 -15.26 20.52 0.36
C ASP A 88 -15.08 21.71 -0.60
N GLY A 89 -16.18 22.21 -1.18
CA GLY A 89 -16.25 23.35 -2.10
C GLY A 89 -15.62 23.11 -3.47
N TRP A 90 -15.21 21.88 -3.77
CA TRP A 90 -14.44 21.50 -4.97
C TRP A 90 -15.18 20.41 -5.77
N SER A 91 -15.81 19.49 -5.04
CA SER A 91 -16.69 18.45 -5.58
C SER A 91 -17.89 19.04 -6.30
N GLY A 92 -18.27 18.43 -7.44
CA GLY A 92 -19.35 18.93 -8.30
C GLY A 92 -18.96 20.05 -9.26
N SER A 93 -17.69 20.47 -9.33
CA SER A 93 -17.23 21.47 -10.30
C SER A 93 -16.72 20.83 -11.60
N ASP A 94 -17.25 21.26 -12.75
CA ASP A 94 -16.71 20.87 -14.06
C ASP A 94 -15.26 21.34 -14.28
N SER A 95 -14.80 22.36 -13.55
CA SER A 95 -13.43 22.88 -13.67
C SER A 95 -12.36 21.91 -13.13
N VAL A 96 -12.76 20.86 -12.42
CA VAL A 96 -11.86 19.86 -11.82
C VAL A 96 -11.95 18.49 -12.50
N LEU A 97 -12.63 18.43 -13.65
CA LEU A 97 -12.84 17.21 -14.43
C LEU A 97 -12.20 17.31 -15.84
N PRO A 98 -11.82 16.16 -16.45
CA PRO A 98 -11.49 16.09 -17.87
C PRO A 98 -12.62 16.64 -18.77
N ASN A 99 -12.27 17.22 -19.91
CA ASN A 99 -13.24 17.86 -20.82
C ASN A 99 -14.34 16.90 -21.34
N ASN A 100 -14.05 15.60 -21.43
CA ASN A 100 -15.00 14.55 -21.81
C ASN A 100 -15.94 14.11 -20.67
N MET A 101 -15.75 14.64 -19.46
CA MET A 101 -16.51 14.32 -18.24
C MET A 101 -17.24 15.54 -17.64
N GLN A 102 -17.37 16.64 -18.40
CA GLN A 102 -18.17 17.79 -17.96
C GLN A 102 -19.65 17.41 -17.79
N ALA A 103 -20.30 18.02 -16.80
CA ALA A 103 -21.64 17.69 -16.30
C ALA A 103 -21.80 16.25 -15.78
N ALA A 104 -20.71 15.59 -15.34
CA ALA A 104 -20.80 14.31 -14.65
C ALA A 104 -21.62 14.44 -13.34
N LYS A 105 -22.42 13.41 -13.05
CA LYS A 105 -23.04 13.25 -11.72
C LYS A 105 -21.91 12.98 -10.72
N TRP A 106 -22.08 13.46 -9.49
CA TRP A 106 -21.22 13.07 -8.36
C TRP A 106 -22.08 12.33 -7.34
N GLY A 107 -21.49 11.37 -6.64
CA GLY A 107 -22.19 10.54 -5.66
C GLY A 107 -21.27 10.12 -4.50
N ARG A 108 -21.87 9.81 -3.36
CA ARG A 108 -21.19 9.38 -2.13
C ARG A 108 -21.43 7.88 -1.89
N PRO A 109 -20.36 7.08 -1.67
CA PRO A 109 -20.50 5.65 -1.40
C PRO A 109 -21.43 5.30 -0.24
N GLY A 110 -22.41 4.43 -0.47
CA GLY A 110 -23.31 3.87 0.56
C GLY A 110 -24.39 4.82 1.10
N ARG A 111 -24.75 5.87 0.35
CA ARG A 111 -25.73 6.89 0.78
C ARG A 111 -27.02 6.93 -0.06
N GLY A 112 -27.24 5.94 -0.93
CA GLY A 112 -28.38 5.92 -1.86
C GLY A 112 -28.19 6.84 -3.08
N GLU A 113 -26.96 7.26 -3.37
CA GLU A 113 -26.61 8.14 -4.48
C GLU A 113 -26.18 7.37 -5.75
N GLY A 114 -26.14 6.04 -5.72
CA GLY A 114 -25.87 5.12 -6.83
C GLY A 114 -24.52 4.38 -6.73
N ILE A 115 -23.63 4.82 -5.84
CA ILE A 115 -22.28 4.24 -5.67
C ILE A 115 -22.25 3.35 -4.44
N GLY A 116 -21.94 2.05 -4.59
CA GLY A 116 -21.74 1.16 -3.46
C GLY A 116 -22.96 1.02 -2.54
N ASP A 117 -24.15 1.25 -3.07
CA ASP A 117 -25.43 1.03 -2.37
C ASP A 117 -25.90 -0.44 -2.50
N ASP A 118 -25.25 -1.20 -3.37
CA ASP A 118 -25.47 -2.62 -3.66
C ASP A 118 -24.50 -3.56 -2.90
N VAL A 119 -23.39 -3.04 -2.39
CA VAL A 119 -22.47 -3.82 -1.54
C VAL A 119 -23.03 -4.00 -0.13
N GLU A 120 -22.79 -5.16 0.47
CA GLU A 120 -23.37 -5.52 1.77
C GLU A 120 -22.94 -4.55 2.89
N HIS A 121 -21.69 -4.05 2.81
CA HIS A 121 -21.05 -3.17 3.78
C HIS A 121 -20.15 -2.14 3.07
N ILE A 122 -20.10 -0.91 3.60
CA ILE A 122 -19.14 0.14 3.22
C ILE A 122 -18.21 0.41 4.39
N SER A 123 -16.92 0.60 4.13
CA SER A 123 -15.94 1.03 5.13
C SER A 123 -14.84 1.90 4.50
N PHE A 124 -13.99 2.55 5.30
CA PHE A 124 -12.88 3.37 4.77
C PHE A 124 -11.60 2.52 4.63
N MET A 125 -10.96 2.20 5.75
CA MET A 125 -9.77 1.36 5.81
C MET A 125 -9.94 0.27 6.88
N MET A 126 -10.40 -0.91 6.47
CA MET A 126 -10.55 -2.11 7.31
C MET A 126 -9.52 -3.20 6.96
N SER A 127 -9.29 -3.43 5.68
CA SER A 127 -8.49 -4.54 5.15
C SER A 127 -7.71 -4.13 3.89
N ILE A 128 -6.94 -3.04 3.99
CA ILE A 128 -6.07 -2.54 2.92
C ILE A 128 -5.22 -3.69 2.36
N ASP A 129 -5.48 -4.04 1.10
CA ASP A 129 -4.77 -5.06 0.34
C ASP A 129 -4.20 -4.44 -0.95
N PRO A 130 -2.99 -4.79 -1.40
CA PRO A 130 -2.45 -4.31 -2.67
C PRO A 130 -3.32 -4.60 -3.91
N ASN A 131 -4.22 -5.58 -3.85
CA ASN A 131 -5.15 -5.96 -4.90
C ASN A 131 -6.52 -5.23 -4.83
N ASP A 132 -6.69 -4.31 -3.88
CA ASP A 132 -7.87 -3.44 -3.76
C ASP A 132 -8.05 -2.48 -4.94
N ILE A 133 -6.94 -2.11 -5.58
CA ILE A 133 -6.88 -1.10 -6.64
C ILE A 133 -7.61 -1.59 -7.90
N ARG A 134 -8.54 -0.76 -8.37
CA ARG A 134 -9.42 -1.04 -9.52
C ARG A 134 -9.57 0.22 -10.35
N GLN A 135 -8.67 0.42 -11.32
CA GLN A 135 -8.66 1.61 -12.18
C GLN A 135 -9.96 1.74 -12.99
N GLY A 136 -10.39 2.99 -13.20
CA GLY A 136 -11.43 3.36 -14.17
C GLY A 136 -10.87 4.17 -15.34
N ASP A 137 -11.63 5.16 -15.83
CA ASP A 137 -11.37 5.77 -17.13
C ASP A 137 -10.28 6.88 -17.13
N LEU A 138 -9.55 7.06 -16.03
CA LEU A 138 -8.48 8.05 -15.90
C LEU A 138 -7.11 7.46 -16.25
N GLY A 139 -6.23 8.24 -16.88
CA GLY A 139 -4.87 7.84 -17.23
C GLY A 139 -3.88 7.95 -16.08
N ASP A 140 -4.27 7.60 -14.85
CA ASP A 140 -3.50 7.80 -13.63
C ASP A 140 -2.91 6.49 -13.04
N CYS A 141 -2.71 5.47 -13.89
CA CYS A 141 -2.11 4.18 -13.53
C CYS A 141 -0.80 4.30 -12.75
N TRP A 142 -0.01 5.35 -13.00
CA TRP A 142 1.24 5.68 -12.30
C TRP A 142 1.01 5.99 -10.81
N LEU A 143 -0.11 6.63 -10.46
CA LEU A 143 -0.57 6.85 -9.09
C LEU A 143 -1.12 5.56 -8.51
N LEU A 144 -2.03 4.89 -9.22
CA LEU A 144 -2.71 3.68 -8.73
C LEU A 144 -1.74 2.51 -8.48
N SER A 145 -0.72 2.33 -9.33
CA SER A 145 0.41 1.40 -9.08
C SER A 145 1.16 1.75 -7.82
N THR A 146 1.38 3.04 -7.57
CA THR A 146 2.12 3.49 -6.39
C THR A 146 1.30 3.30 -5.12
N LEU A 147 -0.03 3.48 -5.16
CA LEU A 147 -0.93 3.15 -4.05
C LEU A 147 -0.96 1.65 -3.76
N ALA A 148 -1.06 0.80 -4.79
CA ALA A 148 -0.97 -0.66 -4.65
C ALA A 148 0.37 -1.08 -4.02
N LEU A 149 1.49 -0.53 -4.50
CA LEU A 149 2.81 -0.76 -3.90
C LEU A 149 2.88 -0.28 -2.45
N CYS A 150 2.31 0.89 -2.13
CA CYS A 150 2.30 1.44 -0.77
C CYS A 150 1.49 0.59 0.23
N ALA A 151 0.54 -0.23 -0.24
CA ALA A 151 -0.22 -1.16 0.58
C ALA A 151 0.60 -2.35 1.10
N GLU A 152 1.76 -2.67 0.50
CA GLU A 152 2.73 -3.67 1.02
C GLU A 152 3.27 -3.34 2.42
N TRP A 153 3.11 -2.08 2.85
CA TRP A 153 3.44 -1.59 4.19
C TRP A 153 2.15 -1.20 4.93
N PRO A 154 1.51 -2.11 5.70
CA PRO A 154 0.14 -1.93 6.19
C PRO A 154 -0.06 -0.77 7.18
N GLN A 155 1.01 -0.13 7.66
CA GLN A 155 0.94 1.06 8.50
C GLN A 155 1.17 2.36 7.72
N PHE A 156 1.65 2.30 6.47
CA PHE A 156 2.03 3.48 5.70
C PHE A 156 0.80 4.28 5.25
N LEU A 157 -0.12 3.68 4.47
CA LEU A 157 -1.34 4.39 4.03
C LEU A 157 -2.21 4.87 5.23
N PRO A 158 -2.42 4.08 6.30
CA PRO A 158 -3.05 4.56 7.54
C PRO A 158 -2.33 5.74 8.22
N SER A 159 -1.00 5.87 8.11
CA SER A 159 -0.26 6.99 8.69
C SER A 159 -0.47 8.32 7.97
N LEU A 160 -1.00 8.29 6.74
CA LEU A 160 -1.27 9.48 5.94
C LEU A 160 -2.66 10.09 6.25
N VAL A 161 -3.53 9.40 6.98
CA VAL A 161 -4.90 9.87 7.28
C VAL A 161 -5.09 10.21 8.76
N ASP A 162 -6.07 11.07 9.08
CA ASP A 162 -6.44 11.42 10.46
C ASP A 162 -7.25 10.32 11.16
N SER A 163 -8.01 9.54 10.40
CA SER A 163 -8.81 8.41 10.87
C SER A 163 -8.91 7.32 9.79
N THR A 164 -8.71 6.06 10.16
CA THR A 164 -8.99 4.89 9.30
C THR A 164 -10.46 4.45 9.32
N SER A 165 -11.28 5.02 10.22
CA SER A 165 -12.71 4.72 10.32
C SER A 165 -13.52 5.51 9.31
N LEU A 166 -14.61 4.92 8.81
CA LEU A 166 -15.56 5.56 7.90
C LEU A 166 -16.13 6.84 8.53
N SER A 167 -16.10 7.94 7.78
CA SER A 167 -16.52 9.26 8.25
C SER A 167 -18.03 9.44 8.07
N VAL A 168 -18.79 9.49 9.17
CA VAL A 168 -20.25 9.70 9.12
C VAL A 168 -20.62 11.04 8.48
N GLU A 169 -19.85 12.09 8.79
CA GLU A 169 -19.94 13.43 8.18
C GLU A 169 -19.40 13.47 6.73
N GLY A 170 -18.80 12.38 6.25
CA GLY A 170 -18.21 12.30 4.91
C GLY A 170 -17.01 13.21 4.70
N LYS A 171 -16.25 13.52 5.78
CA LYS A 171 -15.02 14.32 5.76
C LYS A 171 -13.79 13.45 5.98
N TYR A 172 -12.75 13.66 5.18
CA TYR A 172 -11.46 12.97 5.29
C TYR A 172 -10.31 13.96 5.18
N VAL A 173 -9.21 13.71 5.90
CA VAL A 173 -7.97 14.49 5.79
C VAL A 173 -6.82 13.57 5.42
N VAL A 174 -6.22 13.80 4.26
CA VAL A 174 -5.06 13.05 3.75
C VAL A 174 -3.83 13.96 3.76
N THR A 175 -2.72 13.47 4.29
CA THR A 175 -1.44 14.17 4.33
C THR A 175 -0.63 13.80 3.10
N LEU A 176 -0.34 14.80 2.25
CA LEU A 176 0.45 14.65 1.03
C LEU A 176 1.58 15.70 1.00
N TYR A 177 2.71 15.38 0.40
CA TYR A 177 3.80 16.32 0.21
C TYR A 177 3.52 17.27 -0.96
N ASP A 178 3.42 18.57 -0.66
CA ASP A 178 3.22 19.60 -1.67
C ASP A 178 4.59 20.08 -2.19
N TYR A 179 4.89 19.78 -3.45
CA TYR A 179 6.12 20.22 -4.12
C TYR A 179 6.23 21.74 -4.24
N GLY A 180 5.11 22.46 -4.26
CA GLY A 180 5.09 23.93 -4.35
C GLY A 180 5.54 24.63 -3.08
N SER A 181 5.13 24.11 -1.90
CA SER A 181 5.57 24.60 -0.60
C SER A 181 6.72 23.81 0.04
N GLN A 182 7.14 22.71 -0.58
CA GLN A 182 8.22 21.79 -0.15
C GLN A 182 8.01 21.18 1.25
N GLN A 183 6.76 20.95 1.63
CA GLN A 183 6.38 20.42 2.94
C GLN A 183 5.12 19.52 2.85
N SER A 184 4.90 18.70 3.87
CA SER A 184 3.64 17.97 4.02
C SER A 184 2.48 18.93 4.26
N SER A 185 1.38 18.71 3.54
CA SER A 185 0.14 19.50 3.56
C SER A 185 -1.04 18.59 3.87
N GLN A 186 -1.99 19.09 4.66
CA GLN A 186 -3.23 18.38 5.00
C GLN A 186 -4.31 18.71 3.97
N VAL A 187 -4.56 17.78 3.05
CA VAL A 187 -5.59 17.88 2.02
C VAL A 187 -6.90 17.34 2.57
N THR A 188 -7.83 18.26 2.85
CA THR A 188 -9.19 17.90 3.29
C THR A 188 -10.10 17.72 2.08
N VAL A 189 -10.80 16.59 2.01
CA VAL A 189 -11.78 16.23 0.96
C VAL A 189 -13.08 15.72 1.59
N ASP A 190 -14.17 15.73 0.83
CA ASP A 190 -15.37 14.96 1.15
C ASP A 190 -15.42 13.61 0.39
N ASP A 191 -16.38 12.71 0.72
CA ASP A 191 -16.56 11.41 0.05
C ASP A 191 -17.35 11.45 -1.27
N SER A 192 -17.71 12.63 -1.80
CA SER A 192 -18.40 12.73 -3.09
C SER A 192 -17.41 12.54 -4.25
N ILE A 193 -17.65 11.57 -5.12
CA ILE A 193 -16.76 11.24 -6.25
C ILE A 193 -17.49 11.29 -7.60
N PRO A 194 -16.79 11.57 -8.71
CA PRO A 194 -17.39 11.63 -10.04
C PRO A 194 -17.90 10.26 -10.48
N MET A 195 -19.06 10.23 -11.13
CA MET A 195 -19.74 9.03 -11.61
C MET A 195 -19.67 8.93 -13.13
N SER A 196 -19.50 7.71 -13.61
CA SER A 196 -19.79 7.34 -15.00
C SER A 196 -21.31 7.34 -15.24
N SER A 197 -21.72 7.21 -16.51
CA SER A 197 -23.14 7.19 -16.90
C SER A 197 -23.93 5.97 -16.38
N GLY A 198 -23.25 4.96 -15.83
CA GLY A 198 -23.84 3.73 -15.27
C GLY A 198 -23.89 3.68 -13.74
N GLU A 199 -23.80 4.83 -13.07
CA GLU A 199 -23.77 4.98 -11.59
C GLU A 199 -22.55 4.36 -10.86
N SER A 200 -21.59 3.79 -11.59
CA SER A 200 -20.27 3.44 -11.05
C SER A 200 -19.35 4.68 -10.92
N PRO A 201 -18.32 4.64 -10.05
CA PRO A 201 -17.21 5.61 -10.07
C PRO A 201 -16.63 5.79 -11.48
N ALA A 202 -16.27 7.03 -11.85
CA ALA A 202 -15.68 7.32 -13.15
C ALA A 202 -14.19 6.97 -13.26
N PHE A 203 -13.48 7.08 -12.13
CA PHE A 203 -12.04 6.90 -12.02
C PHE A 203 -11.78 5.64 -11.18
N VAL A 204 -10.85 5.63 -10.21
CA VAL A 204 -10.66 4.44 -9.35
C VAL A 204 -11.97 4.04 -8.67
N ASN A 205 -12.22 2.74 -8.63
CA ASN A 205 -13.42 2.16 -8.05
C ASN A 205 -13.27 1.90 -6.54
N LEU A 206 -14.39 1.59 -5.90
CA LEU A 206 -14.39 0.91 -4.61
C LEU A 206 -13.72 -0.46 -4.71
N THR A 207 -13.16 -0.93 -3.60
CA THR A 207 -12.55 -2.27 -3.53
C THR A 207 -13.59 -3.38 -3.68
N ALA A 208 -13.13 -4.63 -3.80
CA ALA A 208 -14.02 -5.80 -3.79
C ALA A 208 -14.89 -5.91 -2.53
N THR A 209 -14.41 -5.36 -1.41
CA THR A 209 -14.99 -5.42 -0.07
C THR A 209 -15.86 -4.20 0.27
N GLY A 210 -16.00 -3.22 -0.64
CA GLY A 210 -16.72 -1.98 -0.39
C GLY A 210 -15.89 -0.92 0.37
N GLU A 211 -14.57 -0.99 0.32
CA GLU A 211 -13.69 0.00 0.93
C GLU A 211 -13.54 1.24 0.03
N THR A 212 -13.59 2.43 0.65
CA THR A 212 -13.53 3.73 -0.04
C THR A 212 -12.12 4.33 -0.07
N TRP A 213 -11.12 3.68 0.54
CA TRP A 213 -9.77 4.26 0.60
C TRP A 213 -9.14 4.63 -0.75
N PRO A 214 -9.29 3.87 -1.86
CA PRO A 214 -8.67 4.24 -3.13
C PRO A 214 -9.22 5.57 -3.65
N THR A 215 -10.55 5.74 -3.59
CA THR A 215 -11.24 6.92 -4.14
C THR A 215 -10.95 8.18 -3.36
N ILE A 216 -10.80 8.09 -2.03
CA ILE A 216 -10.40 9.21 -1.17
C ILE A 216 -8.94 9.62 -1.43
N PHE A 217 -8.03 8.66 -1.64
CA PHE A 217 -6.63 8.96 -1.94
C PHE A 217 -6.45 9.60 -3.32
N GLU A 218 -7.08 9.03 -4.36
CA GLU A 218 -7.10 9.59 -5.71
C GLU A 218 -7.67 11.02 -5.69
N LYS A 219 -8.81 11.24 -5.01
CA LYS A 219 -9.42 12.57 -4.86
C LYS A 219 -8.51 13.56 -4.14
N ALA A 220 -7.85 13.18 -3.05
CA ALA A 220 -6.92 14.05 -2.34
C ALA A 220 -5.72 14.42 -3.22
N PHE A 221 -5.21 13.46 -4.00
CA PHE A 221 -4.13 13.68 -4.96
C PHE A 221 -4.58 14.65 -6.07
N ALA A 222 -5.74 14.40 -6.69
CA ALA A 222 -6.35 15.28 -7.69
C ALA A 222 -6.60 16.69 -7.15
N ARG A 223 -7.06 16.83 -5.90
CA ARG A 223 -7.28 18.13 -5.25
C ARG A 223 -5.98 18.91 -5.08
N LEU A 224 -4.89 18.26 -4.66
CA LEU A 224 -3.57 18.91 -4.52
C LEU A 224 -2.93 19.21 -5.89
N ALA A 225 -3.19 18.39 -6.90
CA ALA A 225 -2.82 18.65 -8.29
C ALA A 225 -3.69 19.73 -8.98
N GLY A 226 -4.78 20.16 -8.35
CA GLY A 226 -5.69 21.20 -8.86
C GLY A 226 -6.80 20.73 -9.81
N GLY A 227 -7.02 19.41 -9.94
CA GLY A 227 -8.08 18.81 -10.74
C GLY A 227 -7.76 17.38 -11.18
N TYR A 228 -8.79 16.55 -11.43
CA TYR A 228 -8.60 15.19 -11.98
C TYR A 228 -8.00 15.21 -13.39
N GLN A 229 -8.30 16.24 -14.18
CA GLN A 229 -7.66 16.45 -15.48
C GLN A 229 -6.14 16.62 -15.40
N ASN A 230 -5.62 17.05 -14.25
CA ASN A 230 -4.19 17.26 -14.03
C ASN A 230 -3.45 15.99 -13.61
N ILE A 231 -4.12 14.91 -13.20
CA ILE A 231 -3.47 13.62 -12.87
C ILE A 231 -3.56 12.59 -14.00
N ASN A 232 -4.26 12.93 -15.09
CA ASN A 232 -4.30 12.14 -16.32
C ASN A 232 -2.93 12.21 -17.01
N GLY A 233 -2.14 11.14 -16.89
CA GLY A 233 -0.73 11.09 -17.23
C GLY A 233 0.19 11.64 -16.13
N GLY A 234 1.35 11.01 -15.98
CA GLY A 234 2.35 11.33 -14.97
C GLY A 234 3.43 10.25 -14.89
N VAL A 235 4.23 10.24 -13.82
CA VAL A 235 5.33 9.28 -13.59
C VAL A 235 5.32 8.78 -12.15
N SER A 236 5.63 7.51 -11.91
CA SER A 236 5.49 6.90 -10.59
C SER A 236 6.37 7.57 -9.52
N THR A 237 7.53 8.13 -9.88
CA THR A 237 8.33 8.93 -8.93
C THR A 237 7.60 10.16 -8.38
N PHE A 238 6.70 10.77 -9.14
CA PHE A 238 5.86 11.88 -8.67
C PHE A 238 4.86 11.41 -7.61
N ALA A 239 4.20 10.27 -7.84
CA ALA A 239 3.28 9.68 -6.87
C ALA A 239 4.03 9.25 -5.61
N MET A 240 5.17 8.57 -5.76
CA MET A 240 6.01 8.14 -4.65
C MET A 240 6.45 9.32 -3.80
N GLY A 241 7.00 10.39 -4.41
CA GLY A 241 7.44 11.57 -3.66
C GLY A 241 6.29 12.32 -2.98
N MET A 242 5.14 12.48 -3.66
CA MET A 242 3.96 13.13 -3.07
C MET A 242 3.36 12.33 -1.91
N LEU A 243 3.27 11.01 -2.01
CA LEU A 243 2.78 10.15 -0.92
C LEU A 243 3.77 10.09 0.25
N THR A 244 5.08 10.09 -0.03
CA THR A 244 6.10 9.77 0.98
C THR A 244 6.84 10.96 1.58
N GLY A 245 6.83 12.13 0.92
CA GLY A 245 7.72 13.26 1.22
C GLY A 245 9.18 13.05 0.80
N CYS A 246 9.51 11.99 0.05
CA CYS A 246 10.85 11.75 -0.43
C CYS A 246 11.15 12.60 -1.69
N THR A 247 12.32 13.22 -1.72
CA THR A 247 12.84 13.99 -2.86
C THR A 247 14.06 13.34 -3.54
N ASP A 248 14.57 12.23 -3.01
CA ASP A 248 15.61 11.41 -3.64
C ASP A 248 14.93 10.39 -4.59
N LEU A 249 14.54 10.92 -5.75
CA LEU A 249 13.70 10.27 -6.76
C LEU A 249 14.51 10.05 -8.03
N LEU A 250 14.52 8.82 -8.54
CA LEU A 250 15.28 8.43 -9.72
C LEU A 250 14.37 7.85 -10.82
N THR A 251 14.65 8.21 -12.07
CA THR A 251 14.18 7.52 -13.27
C THR A 251 15.38 6.90 -13.97
N LEU A 252 15.36 5.58 -14.13
CA LEU A 252 16.26 4.87 -15.02
C LEU A 252 15.58 4.75 -16.38
N GLN A 253 16.22 5.19 -17.46
CA GLN A 253 15.62 5.25 -18.79
C GLN A 253 16.38 4.40 -19.80
N LYS A 254 15.68 3.47 -20.46
CA LYS A 254 16.18 2.64 -21.55
C LYS A 254 16.51 3.52 -22.77
N GLN A 255 17.69 3.32 -23.33
CA GLN A 255 18.20 3.98 -24.53
C GLN A 255 17.98 3.10 -25.76
N LYS A 256 18.26 3.64 -26.95
CA LYS A 256 18.07 2.92 -28.23
C LYS A 256 19.07 1.80 -28.51
N ASP A 257 20.09 1.66 -27.67
CA ASP A 257 21.10 0.61 -27.68
C ASP A 257 20.91 -0.38 -26.52
N ASP A 258 19.71 -0.39 -25.92
CA ASP A 258 19.32 -1.20 -24.75
C ASP A 258 20.15 -0.95 -23.48
N SER A 259 21.02 0.07 -23.50
CA SER A 259 21.65 0.58 -22.29
C SER A 259 20.68 1.46 -21.50
N TRP A 260 20.90 1.56 -20.20
CA TRP A 260 20.07 2.34 -19.28
C TRP A 260 20.87 3.54 -18.77
N GLN A 261 20.20 4.68 -18.57
CA GLN A 261 20.77 5.89 -17.98
C GLN A 261 20.02 6.29 -16.71
N CYS A 262 20.74 6.84 -15.72
CA CYS A 262 20.20 7.21 -14.41
C CYS A 262 19.98 8.73 -14.30
N TRP A 263 18.76 9.12 -13.95
CA TRP A 263 18.33 10.52 -13.87
C TRP A 263 17.59 10.81 -12.57
N SER A 264 17.85 11.96 -11.96
CA SER A 264 17.13 12.44 -10.77
C SER A 264 15.96 13.34 -11.19
N ASN A 265 14.79 13.07 -10.61
CA ASN A 265 13.58 13.87 -10.82
C ASN A 265 13.49 14.99 -9.77
N VAL A 266 13.31 16.24 -10.22
CA VAL A 266 13.05 17.38 -9.33
C VAL A 266 11.72 18.03 -9.69
N PHE A 267 10.76 17.95 -8.77
CA PHE A 267 9.43 18.54 -8.93
C PHE A 267 9.29 19.83 -8.13
N LYS A 268 8.63 20.82 -8.72
CA LYS A 268 8.40 22.18 -8.16
C LYS A 268 6.93 22.54 -8.05
N SER A 269 6.05 21.75 -8.66
CA SER A 269 4.61 21.97 -8.68
C SER A 269 3.89 20.66 -8.40
N SER A 270 2.86 20.71 -7.56
CA SER A 270 2.02 19.56 -7.24
C SER A 270 1.05 19.17 -8.36
N ASN A 271 0.99 19.94 -9.45
CA ASN A 271 0.39 19.51 -10.70
C ASN A 271 1.45 18.77 -11.56
N PRO A 272 1.32 17.44 -11.81
CA PRO A 272 2.33 16.69 -12.57
C PRO A 272 2.42 17.12 -14.04
N GLN A 273 1.39 17.76 -14.59
CA GLN A 273 1.38 18.35 -15.94
C GLN A 273 2.05 19.74 -16.02
N SER A 274 2.55 20.29 -14.90
CA SER A 274 3.21 21.60 -14.92
C SER A 274 4.53 21.59 -15.69
N SER A 275 4.76 22.63 -16.50
CA SER A 275 6.05 22.88 -17.15
C SER A 275 7.21 23.06 -16.16
N ASP A 276 6.93 23.43 -14.92
CA ASP A 276 7.96 23.64 -13.88
C ASP A 276 8.61 22.32 -13.42
N ASN A 277 7.98 21.18 -13.73
CA ASN A 277 8.43 19.83 -13.38
C ASN A 277 9.35 19.19 -14.44
N GLN A 278 9.77 19.93 -15.46
CA GLN A 278 10.66 19.44 -16.54
C GLN A 278 12.15 19.32 -16.14
N GLU A 279 12.52 19.57 -14.87
CA GLU A 279 13.91 19.53 -14.43
C GLU A 279 14.37 18.11 -14.08
N ILE A 280 14.87 17.40 -15.09
CA ILE A 280 15.56 16.13 -14.96
C ILE A 280 17.07 16.38 -14.92
N LYS A 281 17.78 15.83 -13.92
CA LYS A 281 19.24 16.00 -13.74
C LYS A 281 19.96 14.68 -13.92
N SER A 282 21.09 14.67 -14.63
CA SER A 282 22.01 13.53 -14.57
C SER A 282 22.50 13.37 -13.14
N CYS A 283 22.38 12.17 -12.59
CA CYS A 283 22.84 11.83 -11.25
C CYS A 283 23.75 10.58 -11.32
N PRO A 284 24.80 10.47 -10.50
CA PRO A 284 25.66 9.29 -10.54
C PRO A 284 24.89 8.00 -10.24
N TRP A 285 25.31 6.92 -10.89
CA TRP A 285 24.98 5.56 -10.47
C TRP A 285 25.53 5.27 -9.06
N PRO A 286 25.03 4.23 -8.35
CA PRO A 286 25.55 3.85 -7.03
C PRO A 286 27.04 3.50 -7.01
N ASP A 287 27.61 3.07 -8.14
CA ASP A 287 29.05 2.82 -8.31
C ASP A 287 29.89 4.10 -8.54
N GLY A 288 29.26 5.27 -8.52
CA GLY A 288 29.89 6.58 -8.74
C GLY A 288 30.12 6.94 -10.22
N THR A 289 29.71 6.10 -11.17
CA THR A 289 29.80 6.46 -12.60
C THR A 289 28.73 7.48 -12.99
N PRO A 290 28.98 8.37 -13.98
CA PRO A 290 27.99 9.36 -14.42
C PRO A 290 26.68 8.71 -14.91
N GLY A 291 25.52 9.30 -14.61
CA GLY A 291 24.21 8.73 -14.95
C GLY A 291 23.92 8.63 -16.43
N ASP A 292 24.51 9.49 -17.24
CA ASP A 292 24.48 9.47 -18.71
C ASP A 292 25.39 8.38 -19.32
N LYS A 293 26.25 7.76 -18.51
CA LYS A 293 26.99 6.56 -18.92
C LYS A 293 26.07 5.35 -18.85
N GLY A 294 25.75 4.79 -20.02
CA GLY A 294 24.90 3.62 -20.17
C GLY A 294 25.33 2.41 -19.34
N LYS A 295 24.35 1.71 -18.78
CA LYS A 295 24.48 0.45 -18.04
C LYS A 295 23.71 -0.67 -18.71
N SER A 296 24.21 -1.89 -18.65
CA SER A 296 23.45 -3.08 -19.06
C SER A 296 22.30 -3.35 -18.06
N ILE A 297 21.23 -4.02 -18.51
CA ILE A 297 20.11 -4.38 -17.60
C ILE A 297 20.59 -5.21 -16.41
N GLN A 298 21.54 -6.14 -16.60
CA GLN A 298 22.13 -6.93 -15.51
C GLN A 298 22.88 -6.08 -14.47
N GLU A 299 23.56 -5.00 -14.88
CA GLU A 299 24.13 -4.03 -13.92
C GLU A 299 23.04 -3.24 -13.19
N VAL A 300 21.96 -2.87 -13.91
CA VAL A 300 20.81 -2.16 -13.32
C VAL A 300 20.13 -3.01 -12.25
N LEU A 301 19.85 -4.30 -12.52
CA LEU A 301 19.19 -5.17 -11.55
C LEU A 301 19.98 -5.32 -10.25
N LYS A 302 21.32 -5.30 -10.31
CA LYS A 302 22.18 -5.29 -9.11
C LYS A 302 22.05 -4.01 -8.28
N PHE A 303 21.74 -2.87 -8.91
CA PHE A 303 21.38 -1.65 -8.19
C PHE A 303 19.95 -1.70 -7.63
N LEU A 304 19.00 -2.25 -8.39
CA LEU A 304 17.63 -2.44 -7.91
C LEU A 304 17.59 -3.36 -6.69
N GLU A 305 18.28 -4.50 -6.70
CA GLU A 305 18.39 -5.44 -5.57
C GLU A 305 18.97 -4.76 -4.31
N GLN A 306 19.97 -3.87 -4.46
CA GLN A 306 20.51 -3.09 -3.35
C GLN A 306 19.50 -2.08 -2.77
N TRP A 307 18.57 -1.57 -3.59
CA TRP A 307 17.47 -0.69 -3.14
C TRP A 307 16.29 -1.50 -2.59
N ASP A 308 16.05 -2.68 -3.15
CA ASP A 308 15.05 -3.66 -2.74
C ASP A 308 15.31 -4.15 -1.31
N ALA A 309 16.57 -4.48 -1.01
CA ALA A 309 17.06 -4.83 0.33
C ALA A 309 16.97 -3.67 1.34
N GLN A 310 16.84 -2.42 0.88
CA GLN A 310 16.61 -1.25 1.72
C GLN A 310 15.12 -0.89 1.87
N ASN A 311 14.22 -1.73 1.36
CA ASN A 311 12.77 -1.48 1.32
C ASN A 311 12.42 -0.14 0.67
N TYR A 312 13.06 0.18 -0.46
CA TYR A 312 12.73 1.33 -1.29
C TYR A 312 11.51 1.04 -2.19
N LEU A 313 10.77 2.08 -2.56
CA LEU A 313 9.65 1.96 -3.49
C LEU A 313 10.17 1.94 -4.92
N MET A 314 9.74 0.96 -5.72
CA MET A 314 10.16 0.79 -7.10
C MET A 314 8.97 0.44 -8.01
N CYS A 315 8.92 1.04 -9.20
CA CYS A 315 7.92 0.78 -10.24
C CYS A 315 8.58 0.69 -11.61
N ALA A 316 7.92 0.08 -12.58
CA ALA A 316 8.30 0.12 -13.99
C ALA A 316 7.22 0.81 -14.84
N GLY A 317 7.64 1.49 -15.90
CA GLY A 317 6.77 1.99 -16.97
C GLY A 317 7.03 1.21 -18.25
N SER A 318 5.98 0.63 -18.83
CA SER A 318 6.07 -0.13 -20.08
C SER A 318 6.59 0.74 -21.24
N ASP A 319 6.80 0.13 -22.40
CA ASP A 319 6.97 0.89 -23.64
C ASP A 319 5.68 1.71 -23.97
N GLY A 320 5.88 2.78 -24.76
CA GLY A 320 4.85 3.76 -25.06
C GLY A 320 3.77 3.22 -26.01
N GLY A 321 2.51 3.45 -25.65
CA GLY A 321 1.32 3.01 -26.40
C GLY A 321 0.07 3.43 -25.65
N THR A 322 -1.04 2.75 -25.89
CA THR A 322 -2.29 2.94 -25.15
C THR A 322 -2.60 1.76 -24.23
N ASN A 323 -3.35 2.02 -23.16
CA ASN A 323 -3.81 1.04 -22.18
C ASN A 323 -4.68 -0.10 -22.76
N ALA A 324 -5.06 -0.02 -24.04
CA ALA A 324 -5.79 -1.06 -24.78
C ALA A 324 -4.85 -1.97 -25.60
N GLU A 325 -3.57 -1.62 -25.72
CA GLU A 325 -2.55 -2.36 -26.47
C GLU A 325 -1.67 -3.15 -25.50
N LYS A 326 -1.12 -4.26 -25.98
CA LYS A 326 -0.19 -5.12 -25.25
C LYS A 326 1.04 -5.42 -26.10
N SER A 327 2.17 -5.63 -25.45
CA SER A 327 3.38 -6.21 -26.05
C SER A 327 3.12 -7.65 -26.52
N PRO A 328 4.03 -8.25 -27.32
CA PRO A 328 3.97 -9.66 -27.68
C PRO A 328 3.85 -10.60 -26.47
N ASP A 329 4.43 -10.22 -25.33
CA ASP A 329 4.50 -11.05 -24.11
C ASP A 329 3.34 -10.75 -23.13
N GLY A 330 2.39 -9.89 -23.53
CA GLY A 330 1.16 -9.60 -22.78
C GLY A 330 1.21 -8.36 -21.88
N ILE A 331 2.34 -7.64 -21.80
CA ILE A 331 2.49 -6.43 -21.00
C ILE A 331 1.71 -5.28 -21.64
N ILE A 332 0.75 -4.71 -20.91
CA ILE A 332 -0.05 -3.54 -21.31
C ILE A 332 0.86 -2.34 -21.55
N LEU A 333 0.69 -1.66 -22.69
CA LEU A 333 1.48 -0.50 -23.09
C LEU A 333 0.96 0.81 -22.48
N GLY A 334 1.83 1.83 -22.39
CA GLY A 334 1.54 3.08 -21.69
C GLY A 334 1.26 2.94 -20.18
N HIS A 335 1.55 1.78 -19.58
CA HIS A 335 1.08 1.40 -18.24
C HIS A 335 2.22 1.32 -17.21
N ALA A 336 1.84 1.45 -15.93
CA ALA A 336 2.74 1.36 -14.79
C ALA A 336 2.54 0.04 -14.02
N TYR A 337 3.63 -0.50 -13.50
CA TYR A 337 3.67 -1.75 -12.74
C TYR A 337 4.49 -1.54 -11.47
N SER A 338 4.12 -2.23 -10.39
CA SER A 338 4.91 -2.23 -9.15
C SER A 338 6.06 -3.23 -9.27
N ILE A 339 7.24 -2.91 -8.75
CA ILE A 339 8.35 -3.86 -8.55
C ILE A 339 8.35 -4.21 -7.06
N LEU A 340 8.08 -5.48 -6.74
CA LEU A 340 7.90 -5.96 -5.37
C LEU A 340 9.20 -6.52 -4.77
N GLN A 341 9.94 -7.26 -5.59
CA GLN A 341 11.20 -7.90 -5.24
C GLN A 341 12.13 -7.93 -6.46
N VAL A 342 13.44 -7.89 -6.22
CA VAL A 342 14.47 -8.13 -7.25
C VAL A 342 15.51 -9.07 -6.68
N LYS A 343 15.84 -10.14 -7.39
CA LYS A 343 16.92 -11.06 -7.03
C LYS A 343 17.86 -11.27 -8.22
N THR A 344 19.16 -11.11 -8.02
CA THR A 344 20.17 -11.35 -9.05
C THR A 344 20.99 -12.61 -8.76
N GLU A 345 21.53 -13.23 -9.81
CA GLU A 345 22.39 -14.43 -9.72
C GLU A 345 21.73 -15.56 -8.88
N VAL A 346 20.43 -15.78 -9.11
CA VAL A 346 19.56 -16.60 -8.26
C VAL A 346 20.06 -18.04 -8.20
N ALA A 347 20.08 -18.63 -7.00
CA ALA A 347 20.65 -19.96 -6.73
C ALA A 347 22.14 -20.13 -7.15
N GLY A 348 22.86 -19.03 -7.43
CA GLY A 348 24.22 -19.06 -7.96
C GLY A 348 24.30 -19.28 -9.49
N THR A 349 23.17 -19.16 -10.18
CA THR A 349 23.07 -19.13 -11.65
C THR A 349 23.33 -17.70 -12.20
N ASP A 350 23.23 -17.52 -13.52
CA ASP A 350 23.20 -16.21 -14.18
C ASP A 350 21.78 -15.62 -14.34
N VAL A 351 20.75 -16.31 -13.80
CA VAL A 351 19.36 -15.85 -13.84
C VAL A 351 19.15 -14.69 -12.84
N SER A 352 18.55 -13.60 -13.31
CA SER A 352 18.13 -12.46 -12.51
C SER A 352 16.64 -12.19 -12.75
N LEU A 353 15.84 -12.16 -11.68
CA LEU A 353 14.38 -12.08 -11.75
C LEU A 353 13.83 -10.88 -10.96
N LEU A 354 12.73 -10.32 -11.47
CA LEU A 354 11.93 -9.30 -10.79
C LEU A 354 10.54 -9.86 -10.53
N GLN A 355 10.00 -9.62 -9.34
CA GLN A 355 8.59 -9.84 -9.07
C GLN A 355 7.83 -8.54 -9.35
N MET A 356 6.94 -8.59 -10.32
CA MET A 356 6.14 -7.47 -10.80
C MET A 356 4.70 -7.60 -10.33
N ARG A 357 3.97 -6.48 -10.20
CA ARG A 357 2.50 -6.47 -10.10
C ARG A 357 1.85 -5.51 -11.07
N ASN A 358 0.86 -6.00 -11.82
CA ASN A 358 -0.14 -5.17 -12.50
C ASN A 358 -1.17 -4.65 -11.47
N PRO A 359 -1.37 -3.33 -11.30
CA PRO A 359 -2.37 -2.79 -10.37
C PRO A 359 -3.82 -3.06 -10.77
N TRP A 360 -4.11 -3.59 -11.96
CA TRP A 360 -5.49 -3.90 -12.40
C TRP A 360 -5.93 -5.31 -12.02
N GLY A 361 -5.20 -5.96 -11.10
CA GLY A 361 -5.33 -7.39 -10.86
C GLY A 361 -4.66 -8.17 -11.98
N LYS A 362 -5.30 -9.28 -12.37
CA LYS A 362 -4.69 -10.42 -13.08
C LYS A 362 -3.59 -10.06 -14.11
N SER A 363 -2.44 -10.69 -13.99
CA SER A 363 -1.42 -10.66 -15.03
C SER A 363 -1.84 -11.48 -16.26
N ASP A 364 -1.52 -10.96 -17.44
CA ASP A 364 -1.58 -11.68 -18.71
C ASP A 364 -0.16 -11.85 -19.32
N PHE A 365 0.89 -11.66 -18.51
CA PHE A 365 2.27 -11.91 -18.92
C PHE A 365 2.48 -13.40 -19.22
N HIS A 366 3.13 -13.70 -20.35
CA HIS A 366 3.37 -15.05 -20.84
C HIS A 366 4.73 -15.22 -21.53
N GLY A 367 5.69 -14.37 -21.19
CA GLY A 367 7.11 -14.54 -21.51
C GLY A 367 7.82 -15.53 -20.57
N ASP A 368 9.14 -15.44 -20.50
CA ASP A 368 9.94 -16.33 -19.67
C ASP A 368 9.68 -16.06 -18.17
N TRP A 369 9.65 -17.15 -17.38
CA TRP A 369 9.32 -17.12 -15.94
C TRP A 369 7.93 -16.62 -15.57
N CYS A 370 6.98 -16.52 -16.51
CA CYS A 370 5.56 -16.44 -16.15
C CYS A 370 5.10 -17.66 -15.32
N ASP A 371 4.00 -17.53 -14.57
CA ASP A 371 3.50 -18.53 -13.62
C ASP A 371 3.26 -19.95 -14.19
N SER A 372 3.13 -20.08 -15.52
CA SER A 372 2.97 -21.35 -16.24
C SER A 372 4.17 -21.72 -17.12
N SER A 373 5.31 -21.07 -16.96
CA SER A 373 6.54 -21.35 -17.72
C SER A 373 7.14 -22.70 -17.33
N SER A 374 7.66 -23.46 -18.30
CA SER A 374 8.40 -24.71 -18.00
C SER A 374 9.75 -24.46 -17.33
N LEU A 375 10.27 -23.22 -17.39
CA LEU A 375 11.53 -22.86 -16.75
C LEU A 375 11.53 -23.12 -15.23
N TRP A 376 10.37 -23.07 -14.57
CA TRP A 376 10.23 -23.45 -13.16
C TRP A 376 10.46 -24.95 -12.90
N ASP A 377 10.04 -25.82 -13.82
CA ASP A 377 10.28 -27.26 -13.75
C ASP A 377 11.73 -27.62 -14.17
N GLU A 378 12.32 -26.83 -15.07
CA GLU A 378 13.70 -26.98 -15.55
C GLU A 378 14.74 -26.46 -14.55
N HIS A 379 14.38 -25.44 -13.75
CA HIS A 379 15.21 -24.79 -12.73
C HIS A 379 14.52 -24.74 -11.35
N PRO A 380 14.29 -25.89 -10.70
CA PRO A 380 13.59 -25.95 -9.41
C PRO A 380 14.36 -25.29 -8.26
N ASP A 381 15.69 -25.14 -8.39
CA ASP A 381 16.55 -24.40 -7.47
C ASP A 381 16.30 -22.88 -7.53
N VAL A 382 16.07 -22.34 -8.72
CA VAL A 382 15.63 -20.94 -8.91
C VAL A 382 14.22 -20.77 -8.36
N ALA A 383 13.30 -21.71 -8.64
CA ALA A 383 11.93 -21.71 -8.12
C ALA A 383 11.88 -21.67 -6.58
N GLU A 384 12.66 -22.52 -5.91
CA GLU A 384 12.79 -22.56 -4.46
C GLU A 384 13.44 -21.26 -3.92
N ALA A 385 14.51 -20.77 -4.55
CA ALA A 385 15.23 -19.59 -4.11
C ALA A 385 14.41 -18.28 -4.22
N VAL A 386 13.47 -18.17 -5.16
CA VAL A 386 12.53 -17.04 -5.23
C VAL A 386 11.25 -17.26 -4.42
N GLY A 387 10.92 -18.51 -4.08
CA GLY A 387 9.65 -18.87 -3.45
C GLY A 387 8.48 -18.78 -4.44
N HIS A 388 8.64 -19.33 -5.64
CA HIS A 388 7.62 -19.27 -6.68
C HIS A 388 6.36 -20.08 -6.28
N GLU A 389 5.24 -19.38 -6.14
CA GLU A 389 3.90 -19.94 -6.13
C GLU A 389 3.07 -19.24 -7.23
N PRO A 390 2.37 -19.97 -8.11
CA PRO A 390 1.51 -19.37 -9.13
C PRO A 390 0.45 -18.48 -8.50
N SER A 391 0.41 -17.20 -8.90
CA SER A 391 -0.53 -16.23 -8.35
C SER A 391 -1.85 -16.26 -9.12
N THR A 392 -2.94 -15.99 -8.40
CA THR A 392 -4.25 -15.71 -9.00
C THR A 392 -4.51 -14.20 -9.11
N THR A 393 -3.51 -13.38 -8.75
CA THR A 393 -3.59 -11.91 -8.69
C THR A 393 -2.84 -11.26 -9.86
N GLY A 394 -2.50 -9.97 -9.73
CA GLY A 394 -1.67 -9.24 -10.70
C GLY A 394 -0.18 -9.50 -10.62
N GLU A 395 0.28 -10.34 -9.70
CA GLU A 395 1.70 -10.69 -9.51
C GLU A 395 2.21 -11.64 -10.59
N PHE A 396 3.48 -11.50 -10.98
CA PHE A 396 4.19 -12.42 -11.85
C PHE A 396 5.71 -12.22 -11.71
N TRP A 397 6.50 -13.20 -12.12
CA TRP A 397 7.95 -13.04 -12.28
C TRP A 397 8.31 -12.78 -13.75
N ILE A 398 9.42 -12.09 -13.96
CA ILE A 398 9.98 -11.74 -15.27
C ILE A 398 11.50 -11.67 -15.17
N ASP A 399 12.21 -12.02 -16.24
CA ASP A 399 13.68 -11.98 -16.28
C ASP A 399 14.25 -10.63 -16.76
N ALA A 400 15.58 -10.50 -16.74
CA ALA A 400 16.29 -9.32 -17.22
C ALA A 400 16.08 -9.02 -18.72
N ILE A 401 15.94 -10.04 -19.56
CA ILE A 401 15.76 -9.89 -21.02
C ILE A 401 14.36 -9.34 -21.29
N ASP A 402 13.32 -9.97 -20.75
CA ASP A 402 11.93 -9.57 -20.95
C ASP A 402 11.62 -8.22 -20.29
N VAL A 403 12.29 -7.87 -19.19
CA VAL A 403 12.25 -6.48 -18.66
C VAL A 403 12.77 -5.48 -19.70
N CYS A 404 13.89 -5.78 -20.35
CA CYS A 404 14.46 -4.90 -21.37
C CYS A 404 13.58 -4.83 -22.64
N SER A 405 12.92 -5.94 -23.00
CA SER A 405 11.97 -6.01 -24.12
C SER A 405 10.68 -5.23 -23.88
N ASN A 406 10.16 -5.21 -22.64
CA ASN A 406 8.80 -4.73 -22.36
C ASN A 406 8.72 -3.34 -21.69
N TYR A 407 9.78 -2.89 -21.01
CA TYR A 407 9.76 -1.67 -20.20
C TYR A 407 10.74 -0.60 -20.72
N SER A 408 10.29 0.65 -20.69
CA SER A 408 11.07 1.82 -21.15
C SER A 408 11.74 2.57 -20.01
N SER A 409 11.16 2.49 -18.82
CA SER A 409 11.54 3.29 -17.66
C SER A 409 11.39 2.48 -16.37
N LEU A 410 12.32 2.66 -15.44
CA LEU A 410 12.21 2.16 -14.06
C LEU A 410 12.27 3.36 -13.11
N PHE A 411 11.43 3.36 -12.09
CA PHE A 411 11.22 4.47 -11.17
C PHE A 411 11.59 4.01 -9.76
N VAL A 412 12.42 4.79 -9.07
CA VAL A 412 12.89 4.48 -7.71
C VAL A 412 12.69 5.68 -6.81
N CYS A 413 12.08 5.46 -5.66
CA CYS A 413 12.02 6.44 -4.57
C CYS A 413 12.87 5.91 -3.41
N LYS A 414 13.96 6.62 -3.11
CA LYS A 414 14.98 6.20 -2.15
C LYS A 414 14.59 6.51 -0.70
N LYS A 415 13.42 5.99 -0.31
CA LYS A 415 12.91 6.01 1.06
C LYS A 415 12.83 4.58 1.58
N ASN A 416 13.52 4.31 2.68
CA ASN A 416 13.31 3.09 3.44
C ASN A 416 11.91 3.15 4.08
N MET A 417 11.03 2.25 3.66
CA MET A 417 9.64 2.17 4.12
C MET A 417 9.45 1.36 5.41
N GLY A 418 10.53 0.82 5.97
CA GLY A 418 10.51 -0.16 7.06
C GLY A 418 10.26 -1.60 6.56
N PRO A 419 10.05 -2.56 7.48
CA PRO A 419 9.86 -3.96 7.14
C PRO A 419 8.67 -4.15 6.19
N ASN A 420 8.92 -4.77 5.04
CA ASN A 420 7.88 -5.14 4.08
C ASN A 420 7.27 -6.50 4.46
N HIS A 421 5.94 -6.58 4.50
CA HIS A 421 5.21 -7.80 4.87
C HIS A 421 5.48 -8.98 3.91
N SER A 422 5.53 -8.73 2.59
CA SER A 422 5.75 -9.78 1.59
C SER A 422 7.19 -10.34 1.59
N LYS A 423 8.15 -9.63 2.19
CA LYS A 423 9.54 -10.11 2.38
C LYS A 423 9.77 -10.82 3.70
N THR A 424 9.15 -10.32 4.78
CA THR A 424 9.32 -10.87 6.14
C THR A 424 8.81 -12.32 6.25
N PHE A 425 7.88 -12.73 5.37
CA PHE A 425 7.34 -14.09 5.31
C PHE A 425 8.38 -15.13 4.82
N ASN A 426 9.29 -14.73 3.93
CA ASN A 426 10.30 -15.63 3.35
C ASN A 426 11.50 -15.83 4.27
N GLU A 427 11.97 -14.79 4.97
CA GLU A 427 13.10 -14.90 5.91
C GLU A 427 12.81 -15.90 7.06
N GLN A 428 11.56 -15.96 7.54
CA GLN A 428 11.15 -16.91 8.58
C GLN A 428 11.06 -18.37 8.11
N GLN A 429 10.97 -18.63 6.81
CA GLN A 429 11.07 -20.00 6.30
C GLN A 429 12.53 -20.48 6.25
N VAL A 430 13.44 -19.62 5.76
CA VAL A 430 14.86 -19.97 5.59
C VAL A 430 15.58 -20.24 6.92
N ASP A 431 15.28 -19.47 7.98
CA ASP A 431 15.92 -19.69 9.29
C ASP A 431 15.44 -20.99 9.98
N SER A 432 14.29 -21.54 9.56
CA SER A 432 13.72 -22.76 10.14
C SER A 432 14.35 -24.07 9.65
N SER A 433 15.02 -24.07 8.48
CA SER A 433 15.71 -25.26 7.95
C SER A 433 17.14 -25.44 8.47
N CYS A 434 17.77 -24.38 9.01
CA CYS A 434 19.11 -24.43 9.60
C CYS A 434 19.13 -24.93 11.06
N ALA A 435 17.97 -25.16 11.69
CA ALA A 435 17.86 -25.49 13.11
C ALA A 435 18.03 -26.98 13.47
N GLU A 436 18.10 -27.90 12.49
CA GLU A 436 18.28 -29.35 12.71
C GLU A 436 19.75 -29.82 12.61
N ALA A 437 20.68 -29.06 13.20
CA ALA A 437 22.04 -29.51 13.47
C ALA A 437 22.33 -29.48 14.99
N GLY A 438 22.02 -30.59 15.67
CA GLY A 438 21.95 -30.64 17.13
C GLY A 438 23.27 -30.32 17.85
N VAL A 439 23.24 -29.31 18.72
CA VAL A 439 24.24 -29.07 19.77
C VAL A 439 23.50 -28.78 21.09
N GLU A 440 23.66 -29.64 22.09
CA GLU A 440 23.06 -29.40 23.41
C GLU A 440 23.70 -28.17 24.09
N PRO A 441 22.90 -27.25 24.67
CA PRO A 441 23.44 -26.14 25.43
C PRO A 441 23.99 -26.59 26.79
N PRO A 442 25.17 -26.10 27.23
CA PRO A 442 25.80 -26.57 28.47
C PRO A 442 25.06 -26.10 29.73
N SER A 443 24.91 -27.02 30.68
CA SER A 443 24.23 -26.77 31.96
C SER A 443 25.02 -25.87 32.92
N ILE A 444 24.37 -24.88 33.52
CA ILE A 444 24.93 -24.02 34.58
C ILE A 444 24.02 -24.06 35.83
N LYS A 445 24.64 -24.22 37.01
CA LYS A 445 23.97 -24.38 38.31
C LYS A 445 23.66 -23.03 39.02
N PRO A 446 22.70 -22.99 39.97
CA PRO A 446 22.13 -21.73 40.48
C PRO A 446 22.83 -21.12 41.72
N GLY A 447 22.66 -19.81 41.88
CA GLY A 447 23.09 -18.96 43.01
C GLY A 447 23.81 -17.70 42.49
N SER A 448 23.56 -16.46 42.94
CA SER A 448 22.83 -15.97 44.12
C SER A 448 22.26 -14.54 43.91
N GLN A 449 21.10 -14.24 44.52
CA GLN A 449 20.53 -12.88 44.71
C GLN A 449 21.05 -12.23 46.03
N PRO A 450 20.63 -11.00 46.47
CA PRO A 450 19.76 -9.97 45.86
C PRO A 450 20.31 -8.50 45.93
N ALA A 451 19.58 -7.51 45.37
CA ALA A 451 18.96 -6.37 46.11
C ALA A 451 18.57 -5.14 45.24
N SER A 452 17.37 -4.59 45.46
CA SER A 452 16.91 -3.23 45.05
C SER A 452 17.09 -2.23 46.22
N PRO A 453 17.07 -0.87 46.08
CA PRO A 453 15.96 -0.02 45.59
C PRO A 453 16.43 1.15 44.67
N GLY A 454 15.64 2.17 44.25
CA GLY A 454 14.18 2.40 44.30
C GLY A 454 13.76 3.86 44.67
N TRP A 455 12.96 4.51 43.81
CA TRP A 455 12.16 5.76 43.96
C TRP A 455 12.78 7.06 44.56
N LEU A 456 12.73 8.18 43.81
CA LEU A 456 11.85 9.35 44.12
C LEU A 456 11.95 10.51 43.11
N CYS A 457 10.96 11.40 43.14
CA CYS A 457 10.75 12.54 42.25
C CYS A 457 10.78 13.86 43.05
N SER A 458 11.27 14.96 42.46
CA SER A 458 11.06 16.32 43.03
C SER A 458 11.06 17.41 41.95
N ARG A 459 10.11 18.35 42.07
CA ARG A 459 9.91 19.50 41.17
C ARG A 459 10.66 20.75 41.67
N GLY A 460 10.97 21.66 40.75
CA GLY A 460 10.48 23.05 40.88
C GLY A 460 11.48 24.20 41.01
N ALA A 461 11.22 25.24 40.20
CA ALA A 461 11.52 26.67 40.41
C ALA A 461 12.99 27.16 40.38
N SER A 462 13.33 28.41 40.00
CA SER A 462 12.67 29.41 39.11
C SER A 462 13.57 30.68 38.95
N VAL A 463 13.97 31.06 37.72
CA VAL A 463 14.38 32.43 37.23
C VAL A 463 15.46 33.23 38.04
N PRO A 464 15.94 34.45 37.63
CA PRO A 464 16.02 35.09 36.30
C PRO A 464 17.39 35.75 35.93
N PHE A 465 17.51 36.14 34.65
CA PHE A 465 18.21 37.33 34.07
C PHE A 465 19.65 37.76 34.43
N CYS A 466 20.47 37.91 33.37
CA CYS A 466 21.38 39.02 32.98
C CYS A 466 22.45 38.43 32.05
N GLY A 467 22.88 39.03 30.93
CA GLY A 467 22.61 40.33 30.33
C GLY A 467 23.90 40.86 29.68
N GLY A 468 23.89 41.16 28.37
CA GLY A 468 25.01 41.82 27.67
C GLY A 468 25.53 41.12 26.41
N SER A 469 25.16 41.68 25.25
CA SER A 469 26.07 41.82 24.11
C SER A 469 26.83 43.15 24.28
N PRO A 470 28.03 43.34 23.69
CA PRO A 470 28.07 43.80 22.29
C PRO A 470 29.22 43.26 21.42
N ASP A 471 29.05 43.43 20.11
CA ASP A 471 30.03 43.66 19.02
C ASP A 471 31.27 42.74 18.83
N GLY A 472 31.52 42.35 17.56
CA GLY A 472 32.86 41.95 17.14
C GLY A 472 33.01 41.03 15.92
N CYS A 473 32.86 41.59 14.71
CA CYS A 473 33.59 41.26 13.47
C CYS A 473 34.55 40.04 13.43
N ASN A 474 34.32 39.05 12.55
CA ASN A 474 34.86 39.06 11.17
C ASN A 474 34.83 37.69 10.44
N ILE A 475 34.37 37.72 9.19
CA ILE A 475 35.00 37.17 7.97
C ILE A 475 35.70 35.79 8.10
N HIS A 476 35.07 34.74 7.57
CA HIS A 476 35.41 34.28 6.22
C HIS A 476 34.30 33.48 5.54
#